data_AF-A0AB38YZ68-F1
#
_entry.id   AF-A0AB38YZ68-F1
#
_cell.length_a   1.000
_cell.length_b   1.000
_cell.length_c   1.000
_cell.angle_alpha   90.00
_cell.angle_beta   90.00
_cell.angle_gamma   90.00
#
_symmetry.space_group_name_H-M   'P 1'
#
loop_
_entity.id
_entity.type
_entity.pdbx_description
1 polymer ?
#
loop_
_entity_poly.entity_id
_entity_poly.type
_entity_poly.pdbx_seq_one_letter_code
_entity_poly.pdbx_strand_id
1 'polypeptide(L)'
;MNSLTQEQPPLPDFSAFHAAFQGQRLDPAIQTRDGNIRQAFFLSYEDTSCEYIDIADAAAAIAAGRELVSALFVIPYPPGFPILVPGQVISAEILQFMAALDVKEIHGFRPELGFRVFTQDTLNRVQQAKETYESLQQYQHIHHLRAG
;
A
#
# COMPACT_ATOMS: atom_id res chain seq x y z
N MET A 1 25.18 0.46 -25.28
CA MET A 1 23.83 0.17 -24.72
C MET A 1 23.95 -1.14 -23.98
N ASN A 2 24.29 -1.08 -22.69
CA ASN A 2 24.34 -2.25 -21.84
C ASN A 2 22.90 -2.52 -21.38
N SER A 3 22.32 -3.59 -21.90
CA SER A 3 20.99 -4.07 -21.56
C SER A 3 20.89 -4.37 -20.05
N LEU A 4 19.70 -4.22 -19.49
CA LEU A 4 19.28 -4.45 -18.08
C LEU A 4 19.54 -5.86 -17.51
N THR A 5 20.45 -6.63 -18.09
CA THR A 5 20.78 -8.01 -17.71
C THR A 5 22.04 -8.17 -16.89
N GLN A 6 22.82 -7.11 -16.63
CA GLN A 6 24.11 -7.24 -15.94
C GLN A 6 24.19 -6.66 -14.52
N GLU A 7 23.43 -5.63 -14.19
CA GLU A 7 23.37 -5.07 -12.82
C GLU A 7 21.94 -4.60 -12.50
N GLN A 8 21.13 -5.49 -11.93
CA GLN A 8 19.81 -5.11 -11.41
C GLN A 8 19.98 -4.60 -9.98
N PRO A 9 19.37 -3.45 -9.61
CA PRO A 9 19.28 -3.07 -8.20
C PRO A 9 18.60 -4.21 -7.42
N PRO A 10 18.97 -4.43 -6.15
CA PRO A 10 18.33 -5.45 -5.34
C PRO A 10 16.81 -5.24 -5.35
N LEU A 11 16.05 -6.31 -5.55
CA LEU A 11 14.59 -6.24 -5.62
C LEU A 11 14.05 -5.75 -4.27
N PRO A 12 13.26 -4.66 -4.22
CA PRO A 12 12.63 -4.20 -2.99
C PRO A 12 11.71 -5.26 -2.38
N ASP A 13 11.47 -5.13 -1.08
CA ASP A 13 10.36 -5.84 -0.45
C ASP A 13 9.04 -5.13 -0.80
N PHE A 14 8.23 -5.78 -1.62
CA PHE A 14 6.91 -5.27 -2.03
C PHE A 14 5.77 -5.75 -1.12
N SER A 15 6.04 -6.48 -0.03
CA SER A 15 4.99 -7.23 0.69
C SER A 15 4.20 -6.41 1.71
N ALA A 16 4.68 -5.23 2.10
CA ALA A 16 4.12 -4.47 3.21
C ALA A 16 2.76 -3.83 2.88
N PHE A 17 1.73 -4.19 3.64
CA PHE A 17 0.43 -3.50 3.66
C PHE A 17 0.32 -2.55 4.84
N HIS A 18 -0.30 -1.39 4.61
CA HIS A 18 -0.60 -0.42 5.67
C HIS A 18 -1.63 -1.01 6.65
N ALA A 19 -1.56 -0.65 7.93
CA ALA A 19 -2.43 -1.18 8.99
C ALA A 19 -3.94 -1.09 8.66
N ALA A 20 -4.35 -0.01 7.98
CA ALA A 20 -5.71 0.19 7.46
C ALA A 20 -6.20 -0.93 6.52
N PHE A 21 -5.29 -1.59 5.81
CA PHE A 21 -5.58 -2.61 4.80
C PHE A 21 -4.93 -3.96 5.12
N GLN A 22 -4.39 -4.17 6.31
CA GLN A 22 -3.98 -5.50 6.76
C GLN A 22 -5.21 -6.38 7.04
N GLY A 23 -5.04 -7.69 6.92
CA GLY A 23 -6.06 -8.68 7.26
C GLY A 23 -6.59 -8.51 8.68
N GLN A 24 -7.81 -9.00 8.91
CA GLN A 24 -8.44 -8.92 10.22
C GLN A 24 -7.62 -9.69 11.27
N ARG A 25 -7.38 -9.06 12.40
CA ARG A 25 -6.83 -9.71 13.60
C ARG A 25 -7.98 -10.16 14.49
N LEU A 26 -8.47 -11.38 14.24
CA LEU A 26 -9.44 -12.02 15.14
C LEU A 26 -8.77 -12.57 16.41
N ASP A 27 -7.50 -12.95 16.31
CA ASP A 27 -6.65 -13.31 17.43
C ASP A 27 -5.40 -12.41 17.43
N PRO A 28 -5.15 -11.61 18.49
CA PRO A 28 -3.94 -10.79 18.61
C PRO A 28 -2.63 -11.58 18.50
N ALA A 29 -2.65 -12.88 18.82
CA ALA A 29 -1.50 -13.79 18.70
C ALA A 29 -1.21 -14.19 17.25
N ILE A 30 -2.16 -14.03 16.33
CA ILE A 30 -2.00 -14.33 14.91
C ILE A 30 -1.69 -13.02 14.16
N GLN A 31 -0.48 -12.93 13.60
CA GLN A 31 -0.12 -11.86 12.67
C GLN A 31 -0.42 -12.34 11.25
N THR A 32 -1.46 -11.81 10.61
CA THR A 32 -1.67 -12.00 9.18
C THR A 32 -0.88 -10.95 8.43
N ARG A 33 -0.03 -11.39 7.49
CA ARG A 33 0.68 -10.50 6.55
C ARG A 33 -0.15 -10.21 5.30
N ASP A 34 -1.34 -10.82 5.21
CA ASP A 34 -2.23 -10.69 4.07
C ASP A 34 -2.85 -9.29 4.03
N GLY A 35 -2.93 -8.72 2.83
CA GLY A 35 -3.58 -7.44 2.58
C GLY A 35 -5.01 -7.58 2.07
N ASN A 36 -5.90 -6.69 2.51
CA ASN A 36 -7.24 -6.53 1.97
C ASN A 36 -7.22 -5.65 0.71
N ILE A 37 -6.63 -6.19 -0.36
CA ILE A 37 -6.52 -5.52 -1.66
C ILE A 37 -7.89 -5.09 -2.19
N ARG A 38 -8.92 -5.92 -1.98
CA ARG A 38 -10.28 -5.65 -2.47
C ARG A 38 -10.84 -4.37 -1.86
N GLN A 39 -10.72 -4.18 -0.55
CA GLN A 39 -11.20 -2.97 0.12
C GLN A 39 -10.45 -1.73 -0.37
N ALA A 40 -9.12 -1.79 -0.46
CA ALA A 40 -8.33 -0.68 -0.98
C ALA A 40 -8.71 -0.36 -2.44
N PHE A 41 -8.81 -1.36 -3.30
CA PHE A 41 -9.18 -1.19 -4.69
C PHE A 41 -10.53 -0.47 -4.84
N PHE A 42 -11.57 -0.89 -4.11
CA PHE A 42 -12.88 -0.22 -4.19
C PHE A 42 -12.87 1.19 -3.59
N LEU A 43 -12.16 1.40 -2.48
CA LEU A 43 -12.03 2.73 -1.87
C LEU A 43 -11.34 3.73 -2.79
N SER A 44 -10.43 3.25 -3.65
CA SER A 44 -9.75 4.11 -4.62
C SER A 44 -10.68 4.78 -5.64
N TYR A 45 -11.92 4.29 -5.83
CA TYR A 45 -12.89 4.94 -6.72
C TYR A 45 -13.43 6.26 -6.15
N GLU A 46 -13.30 6.49 -4.85
CA GLU A 46 -13.65 7.76 -4.22
C GLU A 46 -12.50 8.76 -4.45
N ASP A 47 -12.68 9.72 -5.36
CA ASP A 47 -11.61 10.69 -5.67
C ASP A 47 -11.15 11.48 -4.44
N THR A 48 -12.06 11.81 -3.51
CA THR A 48 -11.72 12.50 -2.26
C THR A 48 -10.89 11.64 -1.29
N SER A 49 -10.85 10.33 -1.51
CA SER A 49 -10.05 9.41 -0.71
C SER A 49 -8.60 9.34 -1.17
N CYS A 50 -8.28 9.93 -2.33
CA CYS A 50 -6.96 9.85 -2.95
C CYS A 50 -6.38 11.22 -3.27
N GLU A 51 -5.06 11.25 -3.42
CA GLU A 51 -4.31 12.37 -3.96
C GLU A 51 -3.21 11.86 -4.88
N TYR A 52 -2.58 12.79 -5.61
CA TYR A 52 -1.42 12.52 -6.43
C TYR A 52 -0.15 13.07 -5.77
N ILE A 53 0.94 12.33 -5.88
CA ILE A 53 2.25 12.74 -5.37
C ILE A 53 3.35 12.28 -6.32
N ASP A 54 4.21 13.21 -6.75
CA ASP A 54 5.34 12.91 -7.60
C ASP A 54 6.45 12.15 -6.85
N ILE A 55 7.44 11.64 -7.58
CA ILE A 55 8.51 10.80 -7.00
C ILE A 55 9.38 11.59 -6.01
N ALA A 56 9.65 12.87 -6.28
CA ALA A 56 10.51 13.69 -5.44
C ALA A 56 9.81 14.05 -4.12
N ASP A 57 8.55 14.48 -4.21
CA ASP A 57 7.71 14.76 -3.06
C ASP A 57 7.40 13.50 -2.26
N ALA A 58 7.21 12.36 -2.94
CA ALA A 58 7.05 11.07 -2.27
C ALA A 58 8.30 10.69 -1.47
N ALA A 59 9.49 10.86 -2.03
CA ALA A 59 10.75 10.61 -1.33
C ALA A 59 10.90 11.52 -0.11
N ALA A 60 10.58 12.82 -0.24
CA ALA A 60 10.62 13.77 0.87
C ALA A 60 9.61 13.41 1.97
N ALA A 61 8.39 13.04 1.60
CA ALA A 61 7.35 12.63 2.53
C ALA A 61 7.72 11.36 3.30
N ILE A 62 8.24 10.34 2.62
CA ILE A 62 8.72 9.10 3.25
C ILE A 62 9.89 9.40 4.19
N ALA A 63 10.85 10.24 3.78
CA ALA A 63 11.97 10.65 4.63
C ALA A 63 11.52 11.43 5.88
N ALA A 64 10.39 12.14 5.79
CA ALA A 64 9.73 12.80 6.92
C ALA A 64 8.87 11.86 7.78
N GLY A 65 8.81 10.57 7.47
CA GLY A 65 8.10 9.55 8.22
C GLY A 65 6.63 9.33 7.81
N ARG A 66 6.20 9.89 6.68
CA ARG A 66 4.85 9.64 6.14
C ARG A 66 4.80 8.29 5.45
N GLU A 67 3.86 7.43 5.84
CA GLU A 67 3.54 6.22 5.10
C GLU A 67 2.66 6.56 3.89
N LEU A 68 3.20 6.37 2.68
CA LEU A 68 2.43 6.52 1.45
C LEU A 68 1.86 5.17 1.05
N VAL A 69 0.57 5.13 0.70
CA VAL A 69 -0.13 3.88 0.41
C VAL A 69 -0.72 3.93 -0.99
N SER A 70 -0.31 3.01 -1.86
CA SER A 70 -0.77 2.97 -3.25
C SER A 70 -2.28 2.77 -3.30
N ALA A 71 -2.97 3.61 -4.07
CA ALA A 71 -4.39 3.45 -4.35
C ALA A 71 -4.65 2.59 -5.59
N LEU A 72 -3.64 2.40 -6.43
CA LEU A 72 -3.73 1.67 -7.70
C LEU A 72 -2.72 0.53 -7.77
N PHE A 73 -2.90 -0.34 -8.76
CA PHE A 73 -1.81 -1.18 -9.22
C PHE A 73 -0.77 -0.31 -9.93
N VAL A 74 0.50 -0.45 -9.56
CA VAL A 74 1.61 0.17 -10.30
C VAL A 74 2.35 -0.93 -11.06
N ILE A 75 2.36 -0.83 -12.38
CA ILE A 75 2.85 -1.90 -13.27
C ILE A 75 3.75 -1.29 -14.35
N PRO A 76 5.08 -1.38 -14.21
CA PRO A 76 6.01 -0.93 -15.25
C PRO A 76 6.06 -1.91 -16.45
N TYR A 77 6.11 -1.36 -17.67
CA TYR A 77 6.24 -2.13 -18.90
C TYR A 77 7.44 -1.71 -19.77
N PRO A 78 8.17 -2.68 -20.36
CA PRO A 78 8.25 -4.09 -19.97
C PRO A 78 8.98 -4.25 -18.61
N PRO A 79 8.77 -5.34 -17.82
CA PRO A 79 8.16 -6.64 -18.17
C PRO A 79 6.66 -6.82 -17.84
N GLY A 80 6.02 -5.89 -17.12
CA GLY A 80 4.57 -5.94 -16.90
C GLY A 80 4.07 -6.68 -15.66
N PHE A 81 4.90 -6.85 -14.63
CA PHE A 81 4.45 -7.37 -13.32
C PHE A 81 4.16 -6.21 -12.35
N PRO A 82 3.17 -6.37 -11.44
CA PRO A 82 2.86 -5.33 -10.47
C PRO A 82 3.96 -5.22 -9.41
N ILE A 83 4.47 -4.00 -9.21
CA ILE A 83 5.38 -3.67 -8.11
C ILE A 83 4.64 -3.20 -6.86
N LEU A 84 3.42 -2.68 -7.05
CA LEU A 84 2.53 -2.24 -5.99
C LEU A 84 1.11 -2.66 -6.35
N VAL A 85 0.37 -3.07 -5.34
CA VAL A 85 -1.09 -3.26 -5.41
C VAL A 85 -1.78 -2.29 -4.45
N PRO A 86 -3.10 -2.03 -4.63
CA PRO A 86 -3.84 -1.16 -3.73
C PRO A 86 -3.72 -1.60 -2.27
N GLY A 87 -3.39 -0.65 -1.39
CA GLY A 87 -3.23 -0.86 0.06
C GLY A 87 -1.80 -1.15 0.51
N GLN A 88 -0.86 -1.32 -0.42
CA GLN A 88 0.55 -1.49 -0.09
C GLN A 88 1.26 -0.17 0.18
N VAL A 89 2.23 -0.22 1.08
CA VAL A 89 3.09 0.91 1.42
C VAL A 89 4.14 1.10 0.33
N ILE A 90 4.37 2.34 -0.06
CA ILE A 90 5.44 2.75 -0.97
C ILE A 90 6.69 3.02 -0.11
N SER A 91 7.73 2.19 -0.27
CA SER A 91 8.99 2.33 0.46
C SER A 91 10.01 3.16 -0.33
N ALA A 92 11.06 3.63 0.34
CA ALA A 92 12.17 4.33 -0.31
C ALA A 92 12.88 3.44 -1.35
N GLU A 93 13.02 2.15 -1.07
CA GLU A 93 13.59 1.16 -1.98
C GLU A 93 12.73 0.98 -3.23
N ILE A 94 11.40 1.04 -3.11
CA ILE A 94 10.49 0.99 -4.26
C ILE A 94 10.68 2.23 -5.15
N LEU A 95 10.84 3.41 -4.56
CA LEU A 95 11.12 4.64 -5.33
C LEU A 95 12.48 4.56 -6.03
N GLN A 96 13.52 4.05 -5.36
CA GLN A 96 14.84 3.85 -5.95
C GLN A 96 14.80 2.83 -7.11
N PHE A 97 14.09 1.72 -6.90
CA PHE A 97 13.88 0.71 -7.94
C PHE A 97 13.18 1.33 -9.16
N MET A 98 12.10 2.08 -8.94
CA MET A 98 11.37 2.78 -9.99
C MET A 98 12.23 3.77 -10.78
N ALA A 99 13.10 4.53 -10.11
CA ALA A 99 14.01 5.46 -10.77
C ALA A 99 15.10 4.76 -11.60
N ALA A 100 15.43 3.51 -11.27
CA ALA A 100 16.41 2.70 -11.99
C ALA A 100 15.81 1.87 -13.14
N LEU A 101 14.47 1.79 -13.24
CA LEU A 101 13.80 1.06 -14.30
C LEU A 101 13.89 1.82 -15.63
N ASP A 102 14.50 1.18 -16.64
CA ASP A 102 14.40 1.61 -18.04
C ASP A 102 13.09 1.06 -18.64
N VAL A 103 11.99 1.73 -18.34
CA VAL A 103 10.62 1.36 -18.76
C VAL A 103 10.01 2.40 -19.67
N LYS A 104 9.18 1.96 -20.61
CA LYS A 104 8.55 2.86 -21.60
C LYS A 104 7.31 3.54 -21.03
N GLU A 105 6.61 2.82 -20.16
CA GLU A 105 5.37 3.26 -19.54
C GLU A 105 5.17 2.57 -18.19
N ILE A 106 4.38 3.21 -17.32
CA ILE A 106 4.03 2.67 -16.01
C ILE A 106 2.52 2.84 -15.85
N HIS A 107 1.79 1.73 -15.80
CA HIS A 107 0.36 1.76 -15.46
C HIS A 107 0.20 2.16 -13.99
N GLY A 108 -0.81 2.98 -13.69
CA GLY A 108 -1.08 3.46 -12.32
C GLY A 108 -0.19 4.61 -11.84
N PHE A 109 0.73 5.08 -12.69
CA PHE A 109 1.56 6.26 -12.48
C PHE A 109 1.32 7.27 -13.60
N ARG A 110 1.29 8.56 -13.28
CA ARG A 110 1.15 9.64 -14.26
C ARG A 110 2.43 10.47 -14.28
N PRO A 111 3.16 10.63 -15.41
CA PRO A 111 4.41 11.37 -15.43
C PRO A 111 4.32 12.79 -14.87
N GLU A 112 3.22 13.49 -15.16
CA GLU A 112 2.96 14.86 -14.69
C GLU A 112 2.40 15.00 -13.26
N LEU A 113 1.93 13.91 -12.62
CA LEU A 113 1.28 13.97 -11.30
C LEU A 113 1.87 12.99 -10.27
N GLY A 114 2.48 11.91 -10.73
CA GLY A 114 3.06 10.86 -9.92
C GLY A 114 2.13 9.69 -9.59
N PHE A 115 2.33 9.15 -8.40
CA PHE A 115 1.54 8.06 -7.83
C PHE A 115 0.18 8.56 -7.36
N ARG A 116 -0.86 7.74 -7.52
CA ARG A 116 -2.13 7.95 -6.82
C ARG A 116 -2.08 7.20 -5.49
N VAL A 117 -2.15 7.94 -4.39
CA VAL A 117 -2.06 7.42 -3.03
C VAL A 117 -3.30 7.76 -2.21
N PHE A 118 -3.57 7.03 -1.14
CA PHE A 118 -4.62 7.41 -0.20
C PHE A 118 -4.21 8.64 0.62
N THR A 119 -5.18 9.51 0.88
CA THR A 119 -4.99 10.64 1.81
C THR A 119 -4.80 10.13 3.24
N GLN A 120 -4.08 10.89 4.06
CA GLN A 120 -3.87 10.51 5.46
C GLN A 120 -5.20 10.38 6.22
N ASP A 121 -6.16 11.28 5.97
CA ASP A 121 -7.49 11.25 6.58
C ASP A 121 -8.25 9.96 6.23
N THR A 122 -8.12 9.49 4.99
CA THR A 122 -8.71 8.23 4.56
C THR A 122 -8.07 7.05 5.27
N LEU A 123 -6.74 7.01 5.36
CA LEU A 123 -6.02 5.95 6.06
C LEU A 123 -6.43 5.89 7.54
N ASN A 124 -6.48 7.04 8.21
CA ASN A 124 -6.89 7.16 9.61
C ASN A 124 -8.32 6.64 9.81
N ARG A 125 -9.26 7.07 8.96
CA ARG A 125 -10.67 6.66 9.02
C ARG A 125 -10.84 5.16 8.84
N VAL A 126 -10.17 4.58 7.84
CA VAL A 126 -10.27 3.14 7.56
C VAL A 126 -9.66 2.32 8.69
N GLN A 127 -8.50 2.74 9.19
CA GLN A 127 -7.84 2.07 10.31
C GLN A 127 -8.69 2.13 11.59
N GLN A 128 -9.24 3.30 11.93
CA GLN A 128 -10.10 3.44 13.10
C GLN A 128 -11.36 2.56 13.01
N ALA A 129 -11.98 2.50 11.83
CA ALA A 129 -13.14 1.63 11.60
C ALA A 129 -12.79 0.15 11.78
N LYS A 130 -11.62 -0.27 11.28
CA LYS A 130 -11.10 -1.63 11.43
C LYS A 130 -10.86 -1.96 12.92
N GLU A 131 -10.14 -1.11 13.63
CA GLU A 131 -9.83 -1.31 15.06
C GLU A 131 -11.11 -1.35 15.92
N THR A 132 -12.10 -0.52 15.60
CA THR A 132 -13.42 -0.52 16.25
C THR A 132 -14.13 -1.86 16.04
N TYR A 133 -14.17 -2.34 14.80
CA TYR A 133 -14.79 -3.62 14.47
C TYR A 133 -14.10 -4.79 15.18
N GLU A 134 -12.76 -4.85 15.15
CA GLU A 134 -11.96 -5.89 15.81
C GLU A 134 -12.21 -5.90 17.33
N SER A 135 -12.27 -4.72 17.96
CA SER A 135 -12.56 -4.59 19.39
C SER A 135 -13.95 -5.13 19.76
N LEU A 136 -14.97 -4.87 18.93
CA LEU A 136 -16.34 -5.38 19.13
C LEU A 136 -16.40 -6.90 19.01
N GLN A 137 -15.72 -7.49 18.02
CA GLN A 137 -15.67 -8.94 17.83
C GLN A 137 -14.97 -9.63 19.01
N GLN A 138 -13.85 -9.07 19.48
CA GLN A 138 -13.12 -9.62 20.63
C GLN A 138 -13.98 -9.57 21.91
N TYR A 139 -14.69 -8.46 22.15
CA TYR A 139 -15.61 -8.35 23.28
C TYR A 139 -16.71 -9.42 23.23
N GLN A 140 -17.36 -9.58 22.07
CA GLN A 140 -18.41 -10.60 21.88
C GLN A 140 -17.88 -12.01 22.11
N HIS A 141 -16.67 -12.31 21.63
CA HIS A 141 -16.04 -13.61 21.82
C HIS A 141 -15.76 -13.94 23.30
N ILE A 142 -15.17 -12.99 24.05
CA ILE A 142 -14.88 -13.17 25.49
C ILE A 142 -16.17 -13.40 26.29
N HIS A 143 -17.23 -12.65 25.99
CA HIS A 143 -18.49 -12.75 26.72
C HIS A 143 -19.29 -14.02 26.36
N HIS A 144 -19.18 -14.53 25.14
CA HIS A 144 -19.78 -15.81 24.76
C HIS A 144 -19.11 -17.00 25.46
N LEU A 145 -17.79 -16.94 25.72
CA LEU A 145 -17.04 -17.98 26.44
C LEU A 145 -17.30 -18.00 27.95
N ARG A 146 -17.85 -16.92 28.53
CA ARG A 146 -18.19 -16.83 29.96
C ARG A 146 -19.63 -17.23 30.29
N ALA A 147 -20.46 -17.41 29.26
CA ALA A 147 -21.89 -17.69 29.40
C ALA A 147 -22.26 -19.16 29.20
N GLY A 148 -21.28 -20.05 28.99
CA GLY A 148 -21.44 -21.51 28.91
C GLY A 148 -20.53 -22.21 29.91
#